data_AF-A0A925M7T4-F1
#
_entry.id   AF-A0A925M7T4-F1
#
_cell.length_a   1.000
_cell.length_b   1.000
_cell.length_c   1.000
_cell.angle_alpha   90.00
_cell.angle_beta   90.00
_cell.angle_gamma   90.00
#
_symmetry.space_group_name_H-M   'P 1'
#
loop_
_entity.id
_entity.type
_entity.pdbx_description
1 polymer ?
#
loop_
_entity_poly.entity_id
_entity_poly.type
_entity_poly.pdbx_seq_one_letter_code
_entity_poly.pdbx_strand_id
1 'polypeptide(L)'
;MRRLAIERITTAEVLAEIAAAEQERGLRELAGERAAQLWLSRACGDNAEAATSALSGIIKLGDQHALVDVVVRAEVPTIRKRAFGELRDPRALCELAKSDAPQDLRTAAVARIDDGDVLRALAIDTTQKEVGLAAVDKLDDVDRLEHVAQKAKTKAVRQRARKIVAEIEEAERAKKPGIPDDVKRRRAEKVQLIRELEAVADSFDFAKVAETVKAAEAAWAKLAADDDGDDRFTKTAERFWRRKDIHDQQSRSADELRAIEREAAADKERA
;
A
#
# COMPACT_ATOMS: atom_id res chain seq x y z
N MET A 1 -2.51 34.70 -45.05
CA MET A 1 -3.67 34.38 -45.92
C MET A 1 -4.38 33.09 -45.52
N ARG A 2 -3.73 31.93 -45.43
CA ARG A 2 -4.37 30.63 -45.09
C ARG A 2 -5.09 30.62 -43.74
N ARG A 3 -4.46 31.13 -42.68
CA ARG A 3 -5.09 31.29 -41.36
C ARG A 3 -6.43 32.03 -41.43
N LEU A 4 -6.43 33.19 -42.12
CA LEU A 4 -7.63 34.02 -42.28
C LEU A 4 -8.72 33.35 -43.12
N ALA A 5 -8.33 32.49 -44.06
CA ALA A 5 -9.28 31.69 -44.83
C ALA A 5 -9.95 30.64 -43.94
N ILE A 6 -9.19 29.91 -43.13
CA ILE A 6 -9.71 28.93 -42.15
C ILE A 6 -10.73 29.60 -41.21
N GLU A 7 -10.42 30.79 -40.69
CA GLU A 7 -11.30 31.55 -39.79
C GLU A 7 -12.66 31.94 -40.42
N ARG A 8 -12.74 32.00 -41.75
CA ARG A 8 -13.94 32.39 -42.51
C ARG A 8 -14.79 31.20 -42.98
N ILE A 9 -14.28 29.97 -42.88
CA ILE A 9 -15.04 28.78 -43.27
C ILE A 9 -16.09 28.48 -42.19
N THR A 10 -17.33 28.29 -42.62
CA THR A 10 -18.49 28.04 -41.73
C THR A 10 -19.02 26.61 -41.83
N THR A 11 -18.35 25.75 -42.60
CA THR A 11 -18.69 24.34 -42.78
C THR A 11 -17.68 23.49 -42.01
N ALA A 12 -18.14 22.84 -40.96
CA ALA A 12 -17.30 22.06 -40.05
C ALA A 12 -16.62 20.88 -40.76
N GLU A 13 -17.33 20.25 -41.70
CA GLU A 13 -16.85 19.11 -42.49
C GLU A 13 -15.62 19.51 -43.33
N VAL A 14 -15.69 20.67 -44.00
CA VAL A 14 -14.58 21.23 -44.79
C VAL A 14 -13.40 21.58 -43.89
N LEU A 15 -13.65 22.13 -42.71
CA LEU A 15 -12.59 22.45 -41.75
C LEU A 15 -11.89 21.18 -41.23
N ALA A 16 -12.65 20.12 -40.97
CA ALA A 16 -12.09 18.83 -40.55
C ALA A 16 -11.26 18.17 -41.66
N GLU A 17 -11.70 18.24 -42.92
CA GLU A 17 -10.92 17.78 -44.07
C GLU A 17 -9.60 18.57 -44.20
N ILE A 18 -9.65 19.89 -44.05
CA ILE A 18 -8.45 20.74 -44.03
C ILE A 18 -7.53 20.31 -42.90
N ALA A 19 -8.04 20.13 -41.68
CA ALA A 19 -7.23 19.68 -40.56
C ALA A 19 -6.55 18.33 -40.84
N ALA A 20 -7.26 17.37 -41.41
CA ALA A 20 -6.71 16.04 -41.72
C ALA A 20 -5.58 16.09 -42.77
N ALA A 21 -5.67 16.99 -43.75
CA ALA A 21 -4.68 17.11 -44.82
C ALA A 21 -3.54 18.11 -44.52
N GLU A 22 -3.72 18.99 -43.54
CA GLU A 22 -2.80 20.09 -43.26
C GLU A 22 -1.48 19.61 -42.67
N GLN A 23 -0.36 20.11 -43.19
CA GLN A 23 0.99 19.75 -42.73
C GLN A 23 1.50 20.71 -41.66
N GLU A 24 1.12 21.98 -41.74
CA GLU A 24 1.52 22.97 -40.75
C GLU A 24 0.71 22.79 -39.47
N ARG A 25 1.39 22.39 -38.38
CA ARG A 25 0.76 22.08 -37.08
C ARG A 25 -0.21 23.17 -36.60
N GLY A 26 0.20 24.44 -36.67
CA GLY A 26 -0.65 25.56 -36.20
C GLY A 26 -1.91 25.79 -37.03
N LEU A 27 -1.88 25.50 -38.34
CA LEU A 27 -3.06 25.58 -39.20
C LEU A 27 -3.95 24.34 -39.03
N ARG A 28 -3.34 23.17 -38.81
CA ARG A 28 -4.05 21.92 -38.51
C ARG A 28 -4.86 22.04 -37.22
N GLU A 29 -4.23 22.51 -36.15
CA GLU A 29 -4.87 22.75 -34.86
C GLU A 29 -6.00 23.77 -35.00
N LEU A 30 -5.76 24.91 -35.65
CA LEU A 30 -6.79 25.94 -35.86
C LEU A 30 -8.00 25.41 -36.65
N ALA A 31 -7.78 24.65 -37.72
CA ALA A 31 -8.87 24.08 -38.51
C ALA A 31 -9.67 23.06 -37.70
N GLY A 32 -9.00 22.21 -36.92
CA GLY A 32 -9.63 21.26 -36.01
C GLY A 32 -10.47 21.95 -34.92
N GLU A 33 -9.91 22.97 -34.26
CA GLU A 33 -10.61 23.76 -33.24
C GLU A 33 -11.85 24.46 -33.81
N ARG A 34 -11.75 25.05 -35.01
CA ARG A 34 -12.91 25.67 -35.67
C ARG A 34 -13.97 24.65 -36.06
N ALA A 35 -13.58 23.46 -36.54
CA ALA A 35 -14.51 22.37 -36.80
C ALA A 35 -15.24 21.93 -35.53
N ALA A 36 -14.49 21.71 -34.44
CA ALA A 36 -15.03 21.36 -33.12
C ALA A 36 -16.01 22.42 -32.62
N GLN A 37 -15.68 23.71 -32.72
CA GLN A 37 -16.56 24.81 -32.31
C GLN A 37 -17.90 24.82 -33.06
N LEU A 38 -17.86 24.64 -34.39
CA LEU A 38 -19.06 24.62 -35.22
C LEU A 38 -19.94 23.40 -34.94
N TRP A 39 -19.33 22.22 -34.81
CA TRP A 39 -20.06 21.03 -34.42
C TRP A 39 -20.62 21.13 -33.00
N LEU A 40 -19.88 21.68 -32.05
CA LEU A 40 -20.37 21.86 -30.68
C LEU A 40 -21.63 22.71 -30.64
N SER A 41 -21.65 23.84 -31.36
CA SER A 41 -22.82 24.69 -31.48
C SER A 41 -24.04 23.92 -32.02
N ARG A 42 -23.85 23.12 -33.09
CA ARG A 42 -24.91 22.30 -33.70
C ARG A 42 -25.35 21.12 -32.81
N ALA A 43 -24.40 20.47 -32.14
CA ALA A 43 -24.64 19.35 -31.23
C ALA A 43 -25.45 19.77 -30.00
N CYS A 44 -25.31 21.04 -29.59
CA CYS A 44 -26.04 21.60 -28.46
C CYS A 44 -27.40 22.23 -28.83
N GLY A 45 -27.77 22.27 -30.11
CA GLY A 45 -29.06 22.80 -30.55
C GLY A 45 -30.25 21.85 -30.32
N ASP A 46 -31.44 22.33 -30.67
CA ASP A 46 -32.72 21.63 -30.57
C ASP A 46 -32.98 20.63 -31.72
N ASN A 47 -32.37 20.87 -32.88
CA ASN A 47 -32.50 19.99 -34.05
C ASN A 47 -31.72 18.67 -33.86
N ALA A 48 -32.46 17.61 -33.58
CA ALA A 48 -31.89 16.28 -33.31
C ALA A 48 -31.06 15.68 -34.46
N GLU A 49 -31.42 15.91 -35.72
CA GLU A 49 -30.68 15.39 -36.88
C GLU A 49 -29.34 16.12 -37.03
N ALA A 50 -29.39 17.45 -36.98
CA ALA A 50 -28.19 18.29 -37.01
C ALA A 50 -27.26 17.96 -35.82
N ALA A 51 -27.82 17.79 -34.63
CA ALA A 51 -27.07 17.44 -33.44
C ALA A 51 -26.43 16.05 -33.53
N THR A 52 -27.13 15.07 -34.12
CA THR A 52 -26.61 13.71 -34.34
C THR A 52 -25.42 13.72 -35.31
N SER A 53 -25.54 14.47 -36.41
CA SER A 53 -24.47 14.62 -37.39
C SER A 53 -23.24 15.30 -36.76
N ALA A 54 -23.47 16.40 -36.04
CA ALA A 54 -22.43 17.16 -35.39
C ALA A 54 -21.69 16.37 -34.30
N LEU A 55 -22.41 15.64 -33.44
CA LEU A 55 -21.80 14.74 -32.46
C LEU A 55 -20.94 13.68 -33.15
N SER A 56 -21.38 13.13 -34.27
CA SER A 56 -20.58 12.16 -35.03
C SER A 56 -19.29 12.77 -35.59
N GLY A 57 -19.31 14.05 -35.95
CA GLY A 57 -18.11 14.82 -36.31
C GLY A 57 -17.13 14.97 -35.14
N ILE A 58 -17.62 15.38 -33.96
CA ILE A 58 -16.80 15.52 -32.74
C ILE A 58 -16.14 14.19 -32.35
N ILE A 59 -16.91 13.09 -32.39
CA ILE A 59 -16.39 11.74 -32.08
C ILE A 59 -15.25 11.37 -33.05
N LYS A 60 -15.42 11.64 -34.35
CA LYS A 60 -14.38 11.37 -35.36
C LYS A 60 -13.15 12.24 -35.18
N LEU A 61 -13.31 13.49 -34.74
CA LEU A 61 -12.20 14.39 -34.44
C LEU A 61 -11.40 13.94 -33.20
N GLY A 62 -12.04 13.16 -32.31
CA GLY A 62 -11.42 12.66 -31.08
C GLY A 62 -11.34 13.71 -29.97
N ASP A 63 -12.08 14.82 -30.07
CA ASP A 63 -12.06 15.90 -29.09
C ASP A 63 -12.91 15.54 -27.86
N GLN A 64 -12.24 15.00 -26.83
CA GLN A 64 -12.87 14.59 -25.58
C GLN A 64 -13.39 15.78 -24.75
N HIS A 65 -12.81 16.97 -24.88
CA HIS A 65 -13.27 18.17 -24.18
C HIS A 65 -14.57 18.70 -24.79
N ALA A 66 -14.66 18.74 -26.12
CA ALA A 66 -15.91 19.07 -26.80
C ALA A 66 -17.04 18.08 -26.44
N LEU A 67 -16.73 16.79 -26.23
CA LEU A 67 -17.72 15.82 -25.75
C LEU A 67 -18.25 16.16 -24.35
N VAL A 68 -17.41 16.66 -23.43
CA VAL A 68 -17.87 17.13 -22.11
C VAL A 68 -18.89 18.25 -22.28
N ASP A 69 -18.60 19.24 -23.13
CA ASP A 69 -19.54 20.34 -23.37
C ASP A 69 -20.87 19.84 -23.95
N VAL A 70 -20.85 18.88 -24.88
CA VAL A 70 -22.08 18.26 -25.42
C VAL A 70 -22.87 17.55 -24.32
N VAL A 71 -22.20 16.81 -23.42
CA VAL A 71 -22.88 16.14 -22.30
C VAL A 71 -23.57 17.15 -21.38
N VAL A 72 -22.92 18.27 -21.09
CA VAL A 72 -23.43 19.29 -20.17
C VAL A 72 -24.57 20.10 -20.81
N ARG A 73 -24.44 20.45 -22.09
CA ARG A 73 -25.24 21.53 -22.71
C ARG A 73 -26.26 21.06 -23.73
N ALA A 74 -26.15 19.86 -24.29
CA ALA A 74 -27.03 19.47 -25.38
C ALA A 74 -28.48 19.37 -24.92
N GLU A 75 -29.39 19.99 -25.68
CA GLU A 75 -30.82 20.02 -25.36
C GLU A 75 -31.45 18.62 -25.52
N VAL A 76 -31.04 17.90 -26.56
CA VAL A 76 -31.57 16.58 -26.90
C VAL A 76 -31.01 15.50 -25.95
N PRO A 77 -31.84 14.81 -25.14
CA PRO A 77 -31.35 13.84 -24.14
C PRO A 77 -30.58 12.65 -24.71
N THR A 78 -30.95 12.16 -25.90
CA THR A 78 -30.27 11.05 -26.57
C THR A 78 -28.86 11.44 -27.00
N ILE A 79 -28.64 12.71 -27.37
CA ILE A 79 -27.32 13.26 -27.72
C ILE A 79 -26.44 13.31 -26.47
N ARG A 80 -26.94 13.84 -25.34
CA ARG A 80 -26.20 13.82 -24.06
C ARG A 80 -25.77 12.40 -23.68
N LYS A 81 -26.71 11.44 -23.74
CA LYS A 81 -26.44 10.04 -23.39
C LYS A 81 -25.37 9.42 -24.29
N ARG A 82 -25.46 9.66 -25.60
CA ARG A 82 -24.46 9.16 -26.57
C ARG A 82 -23.10 9.79 -26.32
N ALA A 83 -23.01 11.12 -26.19
CA ALA A 83 -21.77 11.82 -25.91
C ALA A 83 -21.10 11.34 -24.63
N PHE A 84 -21.89 11.12 -23.56
CA PHE A 84 -21.39 10.56 -22.32
C PHE A 84 -20.83 9.15 -22.53
N GLY A 85 -21.52 8.32 -23.31
CA GLY A 85 -21.06 6.99 -23.69
C GLY A 85 -19.66 6.96 -24.31
N GLU A 86 -19.33 7.99 -25.08
CA GLU A 86 -18.06 8.12 -25.82
C GLU A 86 -16.89 8.72 -25.01
N LEU A 87 -17.13 9.24 -23.80
CA LEU A 87 -16.05 9.76 -22.96
C LEU A 87 -15.14 8.62 -22.47
N ARG A 88 -13.88 8.63 -22.87
CA ARG A 88 -12.86 7.63 -22.47
C ARG A 88 -11.70 8.22 -21.69
N ASP A 89 -11.42 9.51 -21.88
CA ASP A 89 -10.31 10.17 -21.20
C ASP A 89 -10.65 10.44 -19.71
N PRO A 90 -9.85 9.92 -18.76
CA PRO A 90 -10.01 10.22 -17.34
C PRO A 90 -10.01 11.71 -17.01
N ARG A 91 -9.26 12.54 -17.76
CA ARG A 91 -9.23 14.00 -17.52
C ARG A 91 -10.52 14.66 -17.95
N ALA A 92 -11.04 14.34 -19.13
CA ALA A 92 -12.36 14.79 -19.58
C ALA A 92 -13.49 14.34 -18.62
N LEU A 93 -13.44 13.11 -18.12
CA LEU A 93 -14.39 12.64 -17.09
C LEU A 93 -14.27 13.44 -15.78
N CYS A 94 -13.05 13.80 -15.38
CA CYS A 94 -12.79 14.64 -14.21
C CYS A 94 -13.35 16.07 -14.40
N GLU A 95 -13.22 16.64 -15.59
CA GLU A 95 -13.83 17.93 -15.94
C GLU A 95 -15.35 17.87 -15.87
N LEU A 96 -15.96 16.83 -16.45
CA LEU A 96 -17.40 16.61 -16.36
C LEU A 96 -17.85 16.50 -14.89
N ALA A 97 -17.11 15.77 -14.06
CA ALA A 97 -17.40 15.63 -12.64
C ALA A 97 -17.31 16.96 -11.87
N LYS A 98 -16.45 17.89 -12.30
CA LYS A 98 -16.28 19.23 -11.70
C LYS A 98 -17.24 20.28 -12.26
N SER A 99 -17.93 20.00 -13.37
CA SER A 99 -18.83 20.91 -14.05
C SER A 99 -20.13 21.18 -13.27
N ASP A 100 -20.98 22.03 -13.84
CA ASP A 100 -22.35 22.31 -13.35
C ASP A 100 -23.39 21.28 -13.88
N ALA A 101 -22.95 20.16 -14.47
CA ALA A 101 -23.85 19.07 -14.87
C ALA A 101 -24.71 18.58 -13.68
N PRO A 102 -25.90 18.01 -13.95
CA PRO A 102 -26.71 17.30 -12.96
C PRO A 102 -25.89 16.32 -12.09
N GLN A 103 -26.26 16.21 -10.80
CA GLN A 103 -25.48 15.44 -9.83
C GLN A 103 -25.30 13.96 -10.20
N ASP A 104 -26.33 13.34 -10.78
CA ASP A 104 -26.29 11.97 -11.31
C ASP A 104 -25.25 11.82 -12.42
N LEU A 105 -25.14 12.77 -13.35
CA LEU A 105 -24.11 12.75 -14.38
C LEU A 105 -22.71 12.96 -13.81
N ARG A 106 -22.55 13.87 -12.83
CA ARG A 106 -21.25 14.08 -12.18
C ARG A 106 -20.77 12.83 -11.45
N THR A 107 -21.64 12.18 -10.68
CA THR A 107 -21.30 10.94 -9.97
C THR A 107 -21.07 9.77 -10.93
N ALA A 108 -21.84 9.67 -12.02
CA ALA A 108 -21.59 8.69 -13.08
C ALA A 108 -20.25 8.91 -13.78
N ALA A 109 -19.80 10.16 -13.95
CA ALA A 109 -18.49 10.47 -14.48
C ALA A 109 -17.38 9.97 -13.55
N VAL A 110 -17.47 10.24 -12.25
CA VAL A 110 -16.52 9.73 -11.24
C VAL A 110 -16.47 8.20 -11.24
N ALA A 111 -17.62 7.54 -11.35
CA ALA A 111 -17.71 6.09 -11.39
C ALA A 111 -16.89 5.46 -12.53
N ARG A 112 -16.68 6.19 -13.64
CA ARG A 112 -15.91 5.77 -14.81
C ARG A 112 -14.42 6.13 -14.77
N ILE A 113 -13.96 6.87 -13.75
CA ILE A 113 -12.54 7.21 -13.61
C ILE A 113 -11.86 6.09 -12.81
N ASP A 114 -10.92 5.38 -13.43
CA ASP A 114 -10.15 4.30 -12.77
C ASP A 114 -8.71 4.70 -12.44
N ASP A 115 -8.28 5.89 -12.87
CA ASP A 115 -6.97 6.44 -12.52
C ASP A 115 -6.97 7.01 -11.09
N GLY A 116 -6.25 6.34 -10.19
CA GLY A 116 -6.14 6.75 -8.79
C GLY A 116 -5.53 8.13 -8.56
N ASP A 117 -4.63 8.59 -9.43
CA ASP A 117 -4.02 9.91 -9.33
C ASP A 117 -5.00 11.02 -9.75
N VAL A 118 -5.82 10.75 -10.77
CA VAL A 118 -6.93 11.62 -11.19
C VAL A 118 -8.00 11.67 -10.11
N LEU A 119 -8.39 10.53 -9.52
CA LEU A 119 -9.35 10.45 -8.42
C LEU A 119 -8.86 11.24 -7.19
N ARG A 120 -7.59 11.06 -6.80
CA ARG A 120 -6.97 11.83 -5.71
C ARG A 120 -7.03 13.33 -5.99
N ALA A 121 -6.62 13.77 -7.18
CA ALA A 121 -6.64 15.18 -7.55
C ALA A 121 -8.07 15.75 -7.53
N LEU A 122 -9.04 15.00 -8.07
CA LEU A 122 -10.46 15.36 -8.05
C LEU A 122 -10.98 15.53 -6.62
N ALA A 123 -10.72 14.55 -5.74
CA ALA A 123 -11.13 14.58 -4.34
C ALA A 123 -10.53 15.76 -3.57
N ILE A 124 -9.29 16.14 -3.88
CA ILE A 124 -8.61 17.28 -3.25
C ILE A 124 -9.23 18.60 -3.71
N ASP A 125 -9.41 18.76 -5.01
CA ASP A 125 -9.74 20.04 -5.63
C ASP A 125 -11.22 20.41 -5.62
N THR A 126 -12.10 19.41 -5.63
CA THR A 126 -13.54 19.64 -5.77
C THR A 126 -14.13 20.32 -4.53
N THR A 127 -15.01 21.30 -4.77
CA THR A 127 -15.86 21.92 -3.76
C THR A 127 -17.19 21.18 -3.60
N GLN A 128 -17.50 20.27 -4.53
CA GLN A 128 -18.74 19.50 -4.53
C GLN A 128 -18.57 18.27 -3.64
N LYS A 129 -19.26 18.28 -2.48
CA LYS A 129 -19.15 17.23 -1.46
C LYS A 129 -19.34 15.82 -2.03
N GLU A 130 -20.44 15.59 -2.75
CA GLU A 130 -20.82 14.25 -3.22
C GLU A 130 -19.83 13.71 -4.28
N VAL A 131 -19.27 14.57 -5.12
CA VAL A 131 -18.21 14.22 -6.08
C VAL A 131 -16.93 13.81 -5.35
N GLY A 132 -16.54 14.59 -4.33
CA GLY A 132 -15.35 14.29 -3.54
C GLY A 132 -15.48 12.99 -2.74
N LEU A 133 -16.67 12.71 -2.18
CA LEU A 133 -16.93 11.45 -1.49
C LEU A 133 -16.85 10.25 -2.45
N ALA A 134 -17.52 10.33 -3.60
CA ALA A 134 -17.46 9.28 -4.63
C ALA A 134 -16.03 9.02 -5.11
N ALA A 135 -15.21 10.06 -5.26
CA ALA A 135 -13.81 9.90 -5.66
C ALA A 135 -12.98 9.20 -4.58
N VAL A 136 -13.19 9.53 -3.31
CA VAL A 136 -12.50 8.91 -2.18
C VAL A 136 -12.90 7.45 -2.00
N ASP A 137 -14.17 7.12 -2.18
CA ASP A 137 -14.66 5.74 -2.05
C ASP A 137 -14.08 4.79 -3.11
N LYS A 138 -13.50 5.31 -4.20
CA LYS A 138 -12.79 4.53 -5.23
C LYS A 138 -11.29 4.39 -4.97
N LEU A 139 -10.71 5.10 -4.00
CA LEU A 139 -9.28 5.00 -3.71
C LEU A 139 -9.01 3.81 -2.78
N ASP A 140 -8.06 2.97 -3.17
CA ASP A 140 -7.61 1.78 -2.44
C ASP A 140 -6.16 1.90 -1.90
N ASP A 141 -5.47 2.96 -2.29
CA ASP A 141 -4.09 3.24 -1.90
C ASP A 141 -4.02 4.18 -0.68
N VAL A 142 -3.31 3.74 0.36
CA VAL A 142 -3.21 4.46 1.66
C VAL A 142 -2.55 5.83 1.47
N ASP A 143 -1.46 5.94 0.70
CA ASP A 143 -0.74 7.20 0.50
C ASP A 143 -1.63 8.25 -0.20
N ARG A 144 -2.38 7.82 -1.23
CA ARG A 144 -3.37 8.69 -1.90
C ARG A 144 -4.47 9.13 -0.95
N LEU A 145 -5.02 8.21 -0.13
CA LEU A 145 -6.05 8.53 0.86
C LEU A 145 -5.54 9.51 1.93
N GLU A 146 -4.31 9.35 2.41
CA GLU A 146 -3.68 10.28 3.36
C GLU A 146 -3.51 11.68 2.76
N HIS A 147 -3.07 11.77 1.51
CA HIS A 147 -2.99 13.04 0.79
C HIS A 147 -4.35 13.75 0.73
N VAL A 148 -5.43 13.01 0.44
CA VAL A 148 -6.79 13.57 0.45
C VAL A 148 -7.18 14.00 1.87
N ALA A 149 -6.94 13.16 2.88
CA ALA A 149 -7.24 13.44 4.29
C ALA A 149 -6.58 14.71 4.83
N GLN A 150 -5.43 15.10 4.27
CA GLN A 150 -4.68 16.30 4.62
C GLN A 150 -5.11 17.51 3.80
N LYS A 151 -5.26 17.36 2.47
CA LYS A 151 -5.33 18.49 1.53
C LYS A 151 -6.72 18.79 0.98
N ALA A 152 -7.69 17.87 1.08
CA ALA A 152 -8.99 18.10 0.46
C ALA A 152 -9.70 19.31 1.04
N LYS A 153 -10.30 20.14 0.18
CA LYS A 153 -11.01 21.37 0.58
C LYS A 153 -12.20 21.06 1.49
N THR A 154 -12.94 20.01 1.19
CA THR A 154 -14.17 19.64 1.89
C THR A 154 -13.90 18.80 3.14
N LYS A 155 -14.40 19.23 4.31
CA LYS A 155 -14.22 18.52 5.59
C LYS A 155 -14.75 17.09 5.58
N ALA A 156 -15.92 16.86 4.99
CA ALA A 156 -16.52 15.53 4.90
C ALA A 156 -15.63 14.54 4.11
N VAL A 157 -15.01 15.02 3.03
CA VAL A 157 -14.08 14.25 2.19
C VAL A 157 -12.82 13.88 2.98
N ARG A 158 -12.25 14.84 3.73
CA ARG A 158 -11.11 14.56 4.62
C ARG A 158 -11.43 13.50 5.68
N GLN A 159 -12.61 13.60 6.31
CA GLN A 159 -13.05 12.65 7.33
C GLN A 159 -13.29 11.25 6.74
N ARG A 160 -13.90 11.18 5.55
CA ARG A 160 -14.11 9.91 4.86
C ARG A 160 -12.78 9.23 4.52
N ALA A 161 -11.81 9.97 3.98
CA ALA A 161 -10.49 9.43 3.67
C ALA A 161 -9.78 8.87 4.91
N ARG A 162 -9.79 9.60 6.04
CA ARG A 162 -9.22 9.10 7.32
C ARG A 162 -9.89 7.82 7.81
N LYS A 163 -11.21 7.73 7.66
CA LYS A 163 -11.97 6.54 8.05
C LYS A 163 -11.55 5.33 7.20
N ILE A 164 -11.43 5.49 5.89
CA ILE A 164 -10.99 4.41 5.00
C ILE A 164 -9.55 3.98 5.34
N VAL A 165 -8.63 4.93 5.61
CA VAL A 165 -7.27 4.57 6.06
C VAL A 165 -7.31 3.72 7.32
N ALA A 166 -8.09 4.12 8.34
CA ALA A 166 -8.22 3.34 9.57
C ALA A 166 -8.81 1.94 9.32
N GLU A 167 -9.82 1.83 8.44
CA GLU A 167 -10.42 0.55 8.04
C GLU A 167 -9.39 -0.35 7.32
N ILE A 168 -8.55 0.21 6.44
CA ILE A 168 -7.47 -0.52 5.76
C ILE A 168 -6.42 -0.99 6.78
N GLU A 169 -5.96 -0.12 7.68
CA GLU A 169 -4.98 -0.47 8.71
C GLU A 169 -5.49 -1.54 9.67
N GLU A 170 -6.76 -1.47 10.07
CA GLU A 170 -7.41 -2.48 10.91
C GLU A 170 -7.51 -3.82 10.18
N ALA A 171 -7.91 -3.82 8.91
CA ALA A 171 -7.96 -5.02 8.08
C ALA A 171 -6.57 -5.65 7.91
N GLU A 172 -5.53 -4.85 7.67
CA GLU A 172 -4.14 -5.33 7.57
C GLU A 172 -3.62 -5.87 8.91
N ARG A 173 -4.01 -5.26 10.04
CA ARG A 173 -3.67 -5.78 11.37
C ARG A 173 -4.36 -7.12 11.65
N ALA A 174 -5.61 -7.27 11.23
CA ALA A 174 -6.37 -8.52 11.39
C ALA A 174 -5.80 -9.66 10.52
N LYS A 175 -5.23 -9.34 9.34
CA LYS A 175 -4.58 -10.33 8.46
C LYS A 175 -3.25 -10.85 9.00
N LYS A 176 -2.51 -10.06 9.78
CA LYS A 176 -1.25 -10.49 10.40
C LYS A 176 -1.57 -11.49 11.53
N PRO A 177 -1.25 -12.79 11.37
CA PRO A 177 -1.49 -13.75 12.44
C PRO A 177 -0.66 -13.30 13.65
N GLY A 178 -1.33 -13.06 14.78
CA GLY A 178 -0.60 -12.97 16.04
C GLY A 178 0.20 -14.25 16.23
N ILE A 179 1.44 -14.17 16.74
CA ILE A 179 2.19 -15.36 17.11
C ILE A 179 1.28 -16.20 18.02
N PRO A 180 1.00 -17.48 17.67
CA PRO A 180 0.17 -18.34 18.51
C PRO A 180 0.62 -18.31 19.96
N ASP A 181 -0.32 -18.30 20.91
CA ASP A 181 0.02 -18.10 22.32
C ASP A 181 0.90 -19.22 22.89
N ASP A 182 0.83 -20.43 22.31
CA ASP A 182 1.73 -21.55 22.63
C ASP A 182 3.18 -21.27 22.19
N VAL A 183 3.38 -20.62 21.04
CA VAL A 183 4.71 -20.20 20.56
C VAL A 183 5.26 -19.08 21.45
N LYS A 184 4.43 -18.11 21.84
CA LYS A 184 4.84 -17.06 22.81
C LYS A 184 5.26 -17.66 24.15
N ARG A 185 4.44 -18.59 24.67
CA ARG A 185 4.72 -19.27 25.94
C ARG A 185 6.04 -20.05 25.87
N ARG A 186 6.26 -20.81 24.79
CA ARG A 186 7.50 -21.56 24.57
C ARG A 186 8.73 -20.65 24.53
N ARG A 187 8.65 -19.52 23.80
CA ARG A 187 9.74 -18.54 23.74
C ARG A 187 10.04 -17.92 25.10
N ALA A 188 9.00 -17.57 25.87
CA ALA A 188 9.18 -17.06 27.23
C ALA A 188 9.84 -18.09 28.17
N GLU A 189 9.44 -19.35 28.07
CA GLU A 189 10.02 -20.45 28.85
C GLU A 189 11.50 -20.70 28.47
N LYS A 190 11.85 -20.67 27.19
CA LYS A 190 13.24 -20.70 26.73
C LYS A 190 14.06 -19.52 27.29
N VAL A 191 13.56 -18.28 27.20
CA VAL A 191 14.28 -17.11 27.75
C VAL A 191 14.50 -17.25 29.27
N GLN A 192 13.51 -17.78 30.00
CA GLN A 192 13.63 -18.00 31.44
C GLN A 192 14.70 -19.06 31.76
N LEU A 193 14.72 -20.19 31.06
CA LEU A 193 15.70 -21.25 31.26
C LEU A 193 17.13 -20.79 30.92
N ILE A 194 17.33 -19.99 29.87
CA ILE A 194 18.64 -19.38 29.57
C ILE A 194 19.08 -18.51 30.75
N ARG A 195 18.19 -17.65 31.25
CA ARG A 195 18.52 -16.73 32.36
C ARG A 195 18.86 -17.49 33.65
N GLU A 196 18.10 -18.54 33.97
CA GLU A 196 18.37 -19.39 35.13
C GLU A 196 19.73 -20.10 35.01
N LEU A 197 20.02 -20.64 33.82
CA LEU A 197 21.29 -21.30 33.53
C LEU A 197 22.47 -20.32 33.60
N GLU A 198 22.36 -19.14 32.99
CA GLU A 198 23.41 -18.10 33.04
C GLU A 198 23.70 -17.62 34.45
N ALA A 199 22.68 -17.52 35.31
CA ALA A 199 22.85 -17.09 36.70
C ALA A 199 23.70 -18.07 37.53
N VAL A 200 23.67 -19.35 37.19
CA VAL A 200 24.36 -20.40 37.95
C VAL A 200 25.61 -20.96 37.24
N ALA A 201 25.74 -20.74 35.93
CA ALA A 201 26.81 -21.29 35.11
C ALA A 201 28.23 -20.95 35.62
N ASP A 202 28.36 -19.79 36.29
CA ASP A 202 29.65 -19.35 36.81
C ASP A 202 29.95 -19.68 38.28
N SER A 203 29.03 -20.39 38.96
CA SER A 203 29.17 -20.82 40.36
C SER A 203 30.30 -21.84 40.57
N PHE A 204 30.84 -21.86 41.79
CA PHE A 204 31.80 -22.86 42.27
C PHE A 204 31.16 -23.92 43.18
N ASP A 205 29.88 -23.77 43.52
CA ASP A 205 29.09 -24.80 44.23
C ASP A 205 28.59 -25.87 43.23
N PHE A 206 29.54 -26.60 42.65
CA PHE A 206 29.28 -27.51 41.54
C PHE A 206 28.29 -28.63 41.88
N ALA A 207 28.29 -29.13 43.11
CA ALA A 207 27.41 -30.22 43.54
C ALA A 207 25.94 -29.78 43.55
N LYS A 208 25.65 -28.59 44.11
CA LYS A 208 24.29 -28.03 44.15
C LYS A 208 23.84 -27.54 42.79
N VAL A 209 24.73 -26.89 42.05
CA VAL A 209 24.39 -26.29 40.74
C VAL A 209 24.20 -27.36 39.65
N ALA A 210 24.90 -28.50 39.72
CA ALA A 210 24.72 -29.58 38.76
C ALA A 210 23.27 -30.07 38.68
N GLU A 211 22.55 -30.14 39.80
CA GLU A 211 21.15 -30.53 39.81
C GLU A 211 20.24 -29.47 39.17
N THR A 212 20.54 -28.18 39.38
CA THR A 212 19.81 -27.08 38.71
C THR A 212 20.06 -27.05 37.19
N VAL A 213 21.28 -27.32 36.74
CA VAL A 213 21.63 -27.36 35.31
C VAL A 213 20.97 -28.56 34.63
N LYS A 214 20.99 -29.75 35.25
CA LYS A 214 20.27 -30.93 34.73
C LYS A 214 18.76 -30.69 34.63
N ALA A 215 18.17 -30.04 35.63
CA ALA A 215 16.75 -29.70 35.63
C ALA A 215 16.40 -28.73 34.48
N ALA A 216 17.25 -27.72 34.25
CA ALA A 216 17.10 -26.79 33.15
C ALA A 216 17.26 -27.47 31.78
N GLU A 217 18.24 -28.37 31.61
CA GLU A 217 18.43 -29.17 30.39
C GLU A 217 17.23 -30.10 30.11
N ALA A 218 16.69 -30.74 31.15
CA ALA A 218 15.51 -31.59 31.04
C ALA A 218 14.23 -30.80 30.70
N ALA A 219 14.10 -29.58 31.21
CA ALA A 219 13.03 -28.66 30.83
C ALA A 219 13.22 -28.18 29.38
N TRP A 220 14.44 -27.82 28.99
CA TRP A 220 14.79 -27.39 27.63
C TRP A 220 14.48 -28.47 26.59
N ALA A 221 14.82 -29.73 26.87
CA ALA A 221 14.59 -30.86 25.98
C ALA A 221 13.10 -31.17 25.72
N LYS A 222 12.21 -30.72 26.62
CA LYS A 222 10.74 -30.84 26.43
C LYS A 222 10.17 -29.74 25.54
N LEU A 223 10.91 -28.65 25.35
CA LEU A 223 10.54 -27.58 24.42
C LEU A 223 10.95 -27.99 23.01
N ALA A 224 10.12 -27.68 22.02
CA ALA A 224 10.46 -27.98 20.63
C ALA A 224 11.75 -27.26 20.22
N ALA A 225 12.61 -27.96 19.48
CA ALA A 225 13.80 -27.37 18.85
C ALA A 225 13.36 -26.23 17.93
N ASP A 226 13.99 -25.07 18.12
CA ASP A 226 13.76 -23.85 17.34
C ASP A 226 15.04 -23.03 17.41
N ASP A 227 15.46 -22.45 16.29
CA ASP A 227 16.79 -21.83 16.09
C ASP A 227 17.07 -20.70 17.10
N ASP A 228 16.01 -20.10 17.66
CA ASP A 228 16.11 -19.03 18.66
C ASP A 228 16.53 -19.54 20.05
N GLY A 229 17.79 -19.31 20.41
CA GLY A 229 18.35 -19.50 21.75
C GLY A 229 18.98 -20.88 22.04
N ASP A 230 18.83 -21.85 21.14
CA ASP A 230 19.35 -23.22 21.32
C ASP A 230 20.89 -23.24 21.42
N ASP A 231 21.60 -22.46 20.59
CA ASP A 231 23.06 -22.33 20.64
C ASP A 231 23.54 -21.69 21.97
N ARG A 232 22.84 -20.65 22.43
CA ARG A 232 23.19 -19.93 23.66
C ARG A 232 22.99 -20.81 24.90
N PHE A 233 21.85 -21.51 24.98
CA PHE A 233 21.57 -22.44 26.07
C PHE A 233 22.62 -23.57 26.10
N THR A 234 22.86 -24.21 24.96
CA THR A 234 23.80 -25.34 24.83
C THR A 234 25.21 -24.93 25.24
N LYS A 235 25.74 -23.82 24.70
CA LYS A 235 27.09 -23.33 25.06
C LYS A 235 27.23 -22.99 26.53
N THR A 236 26.17 -22.44 27.15
CA THR A 236 26.20 -22.08 28.57
C THR A 236 26.22 -23.33 29.46
N ALA A 237 25.45 -24.35 29.11
CA ALA A 237 25.43 -25.63 29.81
C ALA A 237 26.77 -26.37 29.67
N GLU A 238 27.31 -26.46 28.44
CA GLU A 238 28.62 -27.05 28.17
C GLU A 238 29.75 -26.38 28.95
N ARG A 239 29.71 -25.04 29.06
CA ARG A 239 30.68 -24.26 29.84
C ARG A 239 30.65 -24.67 31.31
N PHE A 240 29.46 -24.83 31.91
CA PHE A 240 29.33 -25.29 33.30
C PHE A 240 29.90 -26.69 33.48
N TRP A 241 29.51 -27.65 32.63
CA TRP A 241 29.97 -29.05 32.75
C TRP A 241 31.47 -29.18 32.56
N ARG A 242 32.06 -28.46 31.60
CA ARG A 242 33.51 -28.42 31.40
C ARG A 242 34.25 -27.93 32.64
N ARG A 243 33.73 -26.88 33.31
CA ARG A 243 34.33 -26.36 34.54
C ARG A 243 34.23 -27.34 35.69
N LYS A 244 33.09 -28.00 35.84
CA LYS A 244 32.88 -29.03 36.86
C LYS A 244 33.84 -30.21 36.65
N ASP A 245 34.00 -30.68 35.42
CA ASP A 245 34.92 -31.80 35.09
C ASP A 245 36.37 -31.45 35.46
N ILE A 246 36.83 -30.24 35.11
CA ILE A 246 38.15 -29.75 35.52
C ILE A 246 38.28 -29.73 37.05
N HIS A 247 37.28 -29.23 37.77
CA HIS A 247 37.29 -29.20 39.23
C HIS A 247 37.33 -30.61 39.85
N ASP A 248 36.53 -31.54 39.32
CA ASP A 248 36.48 -32.92 39.79
C ASP A 248 37.82 -33.65 39.53
N GLN A 249 38.46 -33.41 38.37
CA GLN A 249 39.80 -33.93 38.07
C GLN A 249 40.86 -33.36 39.03
N GLN A 250 40.82 -32.06 39.31
CA GLN A 250 41.72 -31.42 40.26
C GLN A 250 41.53 -31.99 41.67
N SER A 251 40.29 -32.17 42.13
CA SER A 251 40.00 -32.78 43.44
C SER A 251 40.51 -34.22 43.52
N ARG A 252 40.29 -35.03 42.49
CA ARG A 252 40.79 -36.43 42.44
C ARG A 252 42.31 -36.49 42.50
N SER A 253 42.99 -35.67 41.70
CA SER A 253 44.45 -35.61 41.70
C SER A 253 45.01 -35.13 43.05
N ALA A 254 44.34 -34.19 43.71
CA ALA A 254 44.71 -33.74 45.06
C ALA A 254 44.50 -34.84 46.12
N ASP A 255 43.42 -35.61 46.02
CA ASP A 255 43.15 -36.71 46.94
C ASP A 255 44.08 -37.91 46.72
N GLU A 256 44.45 -38.20 45.47
CA GLU A 256 45.48 -39.19 45.12
C GLU A 256 46.85 -38.80 45.66
N LEU A 257 47.26 -37.54 45.50
CA LEU A 257 48.50 -37.02 46.08
C LEU A 257 48.51 -37.12 47.61
N ARG A 258 47.41 -36.76 48.27
CA ARG A 258 47.25 -36.93 49.72
C ARG A 258 47.32 -38.39 50.15
N ALA A 259 46.80 -39.31 49.34
CA ALA A 259 46.88 -40.74 49.63
C ALA A 259 48.32 -41.26 49.55
N ILE A 260 49.06 -40.86 48.50
CA ILE A 260 50.49 -41.19 48.32
C ILE A 260 51.32 -40.61 49.47
N GLU A 261 51.08 -39.37 49.89
CA GLU A 261 51.77 -38.75 51.02
C GLU A 261 51.51 -39.49 52.35
N ARG A 262 50.28 -39.94 52.59
CA ARG A 262 49.93 -40.75 53.78
C ARG A 262 50.61 -42.11 53.76
N GLU A 263 50.68 -42.77 52.61
CA GLU A 263 51.34 -44.06 52.43
C GLU A 263 52.86 -43.93 52.64
N ALA A 264 53.49 -42.92 52.04
CA ALA A 264 54.90 -42.62 52.25
C ALA A 264 55.24 -42.23 53.71
N ALA A 265 54.33 -41.59 54.43
CA ALA A 265 54.49 -41.31 55.86
C ALA A 265 54.38 -42.59 56.71
N ALA A 266 53.43 -43.47 56.40
CA ALA A 266 53.26 -44.75 57.08
C ALA A 266 54.45 -45.69 56.86
N ASP A 267 55.04 -45.70 55.66
CA ASP A 267 56.24 -46.49 55.37
C ASP A 267 57.49 -45.95 56.08
N LYS A 268 57.59 -44.63 56.27
CA LYS A 268 58.65 -44.02 57.10
C LYS A 268 58.53 -44.33 58.58
N GLU A 269 57.31 -44.51 59.11
CA GLU A 269 57.10 -44.92 60.51
C GLU A 269 57.35 -46.42 60.75
N ARG A 270 57.36 -47.24 59.69
CA ARG A 270 57.62 -48.69 59.74
C ARG A 270 59.10 -49.07 59.57
N ALA A 271 59.94 -48.15 59.09
CA ALA A 271 61.37 -48.32 58.86
C ALA A 271 62.20 -47.82 60.05
#